data_AF-Q32H43-F1
#
_entry.id   AF-Q32H43-F1
#
_cell.length_a   1.000
_cell.length_b   1.000
_cell.length_c   1.000
_cell.angle_alpha   90.00
_cell.angle_beta   90.00
_cell.angle_gamma   90.00
#
_symmetry.space_group_name_H-M   'P 1'
#
loop_
_entity.id
_entity.type
_entity.pdbx_description
1 polymer ?
#
loop_
_entity_poly.entity_id
_entity_poly.type
_entity_poly.pdbx_seq_one_letter_code
_entity_poly.pdbx_strand_id
1 'polypeptide(L)'
;MEASPACGVVCDPYICVNSDGISPELTRKYLGEKAAENLQSLQGYDPSEFTFANGVFCDVKEKLCRDDRYFGVDGKRSGKINQTTTKMLFMCRE
;
A
#
# COMPACT_ATOMS: atom_id res chain seq x y z
N MET A 1 -1.03 -11.30 -5.83
CA MET A 1 -1.66 -10.51 -6.91
C MET A 1 -2.47 -9.43 -6.22
N GLU A 2 -2.35 -8.19 -6.68
CA GLU A 2 -3.10 -7.06 -6.12
C GLU A 2 -4.55 -7.17 -6.60
N ALA A 3 -5.51 -6.88 -5.72
CA ALA A 3 -6.91 -6.72 -6.06
C ALA A 3 -7.39 -5.35 -5.59
N SER A 4 -8.24 -4.70 -6.40
CA SER A 4 -8.82 -3.41 -6.04
C SER A 4 -10.32 -3.59 -5.81
N PRO A 5 -10.75 -4.00 -4.60
CA PRO A 5 -12.14 -4.40 -4.35
C PRO A 5 -13.12 -3.22 -4.29
N ALA A 6 -12.61 -2.00 -4.10
CA ALA A 6 -13.39 -0.77 -4.11
C ALA A 6 -12.54 0.39 -4.63
N CYS A 7 -13.19 1.50 -4.98
CA CYS A 7 -12.50 2.73 -5.36
C CYS A 7 -11.55 3.19 -4.24
N GLY A 8 -10.29 3.49 -4.57
CA GLY A 8 -9.31 3.92 -3.59
C GLY A 8 -8.83 2.84 -2.63
N VAL A 9 -9.20 1.57 -2.84
CA VAL A 9 -8.76 0.44 -2.01
C VAL A 9 -7.95 -0.52 -2.86
N VAL A 10 -6.75 -0.85 -2.41
CA VAL A 10 -5.88 -1.86 -3.03
C VAL A 10 -5.49 -2.86 -1.95
N CYS A 11 -5.61 -4.14 -2.27
CA CYS A 11 -5.24 -5.25 -1.39
C CYS A 11 -4.19 -6.11 -2.07
N ASP A 12 -3.20 -6.54 -1.31
CA ASP A 12 -2.34 -7.67 -1.67
C ASP A 12 -2.76 -8.91 -0.83
N PRO A 13 -2.04 -10.05 -0.90
CA PRO A 13 -2.38 -11.22 -0.10
C PRO A 13 -2.33 -11.05 1.44
N TYR A 14 -1.76 -9.96 1.95
CA TYR A 14 -1.47 -9.76 3.37
C TYR A 14 -2.19 -8.54 3.95
N ILE A 15 -2.28 -7.45 3.20
CA ILE A 15 -2.80 -6.16 3.65
C ILE A 15 -3.75 -5.55 2.62
N CYS A 16 -4.72 -4.80 3.12
CA CYS A 16 -5.47 -3.84 2.32
C CYS A 16 -5.13 -2.42 2.76
N VAL A 17 -5.05 -1.53 1.79
CA VAL A 17 -4.66 -0.13 1.97
C VAL A 17 -5.68 0.79 1.29
N ASN A 18 -5.74 2.03 1.76
CA ASN A 18 -6.46 3.12 1.12
C ASN A 18 -5.55 4.37 1.03
N SER A 19 -6.12 5.51 0.65
CA SER A 19 -5.38 6.77 0.55
C SER A 19 -4.77 7.26 1.87
N ASP A 20 -5.18 6.72 3.02
CA ASP A 20 -4.63 7.04 4.35
C ASP A 20 -3.52 6.06 4.79
N GLY A 21 -3.36 4.96 4.06
CA GLY A 21 -2.32 3.96 4.28
C GLY A 21 -2.85 2.56 4.55
N ILE A 22 -2.07 1.75 5.27
CA ILE A 22 -2.49 0.40 5.66
C ILE A 22 -3.72 0.47 6.57
N SER A 23 -4.78 -0.24 6.20
CA SER A 23 -6.04 -0.26 6.95
C SER A 23 -6.33 -1.66 7.51
N PRO A 24 -6.22 -1.85 8.83
CA PRO A 24 -6.62 -3.10 9.48
C PRO A 24 -8.10 -3.44 9.27
N GLU A 25 -8.97 -2.43 9.20
CA GLU A 25 -10.41 -2.61 8.97
C GLU A 25 -10.68 -3.14 7.56
N LEU A 26 -10.08 -2.54 6.52
CA LEU A 26 -10.21 -3.04 5.15
C LEU A 26 -9.56 -4.42 5.00
N THR A 27 -8.43 -4.63 5.66
CA THR A 27 -7.76 -5.94 5.69
C THR A 27 -8.69 -7.00 6.27
N ARG A 28 -9.34 -6.72 7.40
CA ARG A 28 -10.35 -7.62 7.98
C ARG A 28 -11.52 -7.87 7.04
N LYS A 29 -12.02 -6.81 6.39
CA LYS A 29 -13.18 -6.87 5.50
C LYS A 29 -12.94 -7.72 4.26
N TYR A 30 -11.76 -7.61 3.63
CA TYR A 30 -11.49 -8.24 2.34
C TYR A 30 -10.58 -9.48 2.42
N LEU A 31 -9.69 -9.57 3.42
CA LEU A 31 -8.78 -10.71 3.62
C LEU A 31 -9.15 -11.58 4.83
N GLY A 32 -10.07 -11.13 5.67
CA GLY A 32 -10.57 -11.86 6.83
C GLY A 32 -9.83 -11.58 8.13
N GLU A 33 -10.35 -12.14 9.22
CA GLU A 33 -9.90 -11.90 10.59
C GLU A 33 -8.42 -12.24 10.79
N LYS A 34 -7.98 -13.38 10.26
CA LYS A 34 -6.61 -13.86 10.46
C LYS A 34 -5.56 -12.90 9.87
N ALA A 35 -5.84 -12.31 8.71
CA ALA A 35 -4.95 -11.34 8.08
C ALA A 35 -4.86 -10.06 8.92
N ALA A 36 -5.99 -9.56 9.43
CA ALA A 36 -6.02 -8.39 10.28
C ALA A 36 -5.32 -8.60 11.63
N GLU A 37 -5.45 -9.78 12.24
CA GLU A 37 -4.71 -10.13 13.46
C GLU A 37 -3.21 -10.21 13.22
N ASN A 38 -2.79 -10.82 12.11
CA ASN A 38 -1.37 -10.88 11.73
C ASN A 38 -0.80 -9.47 11.54
N LEU A 39 -1.53 -8.58 10.86
CA LEU A 39 -1.15 -7.18 10.70
C LEU A 39 -1.00 -6.45 12.03
N GLN A 40 -1.99 -6.59 12.92
CA GLN A 40 -1.95 -5.93 14.25
C GLN A 40 -0.87 -6.50 15.17
N SER A 41 -0.43 -7.74 14.92
CA SER A 41 0.68 -8.36 15.66
C SER A 41 2.04 -7.82 15.23
N LEU A 42 2.12 -7.12 14.09
CA LEU A 42 3.34 -6.43 13.67
C LEU A 42 3.56 -5.19 14.55
N GLN A 43 4.69 -5.15 15.25
CA GLN A 43 5.05 -4.02 16.08
C GLN A 43 5.84 -2.99 15.28
N GLY A 44 5.51 -1.71 15.44
CA GLY A 44 6.30 -0.59 14.93
C GLY A 44 6.30 -0.43 13.40
N TYR A 45 5.32 -0.97 12.69
CA TYR A 45 5.17 -0.68 11.26
C TYR A 45 4.63 0.74 11.06
N ASP A 46 5.05 1.40 9.97
CA ASP A 46 4.50 2.68 9.55
C ASP A 46 3.34 2.44 8.58
N PRO A 47 2.08 2.78 8.93
CA PRO A 47 0.96 2.61 8.01
C PRO A 47 1.03 3.54 6.80
N SER A 48 1.81 4.63 6.85
CA SER A 48 1.95 5.61 5.77
C SER A 48 2.99 5.23 4.72
N GLU A 49 3.91 4.30 4.99
CA GLU A 49 4.94 3.82 4.06
C GLU A 49 4.96 2.30 4.02
N PHE A 50 4.58 1.71 2.88
CA PHE A 50 4.41 0.26 2.78
C PHE A 50 4.83 -0.28 1.43
N THR A 51 5.10 -1.58 1.37
CA THR A 51 5.48 -2.29 0.14
C THR A 51 4.54 -3.45 -0.04
N PHE A 52 3.86 -3.50 -1.18
CA PHE A 52 3.05 -4.63 -1.56
C PHE A 52 3.90 -5.87 -1.86
N ALA A 53 3.28 -7.05 -1.82
CA ALA A 53 3.93 -8.33 -2.07
C ALA A 53 4.64 -8.43 -3.44
N ASN A 54 4.27 -7.59 -4.42
CA ASN A 54 4.94 -7.51 -5.74
C ASN A 54 6.17 -6.58 -5.77
N GLY A 55 6.50 -5.91 -4.67
CA GLY A 55 7.62 -4.97 -4.56
C GLY A 55 7.24 -3.50 -4.76
N VAL A 56 6.01 -3.18 -5.17
CA VAL A 56 5.55 -1.80 -5.32
C VAL A 56 5.50 -1.13 -3.96
N PHE A 57 6.26 -0.06 -3.81
CA PHE A 57 6.34 0.75 -2.60
C PHE A 57 5.43 1.96 -2.72
N CYS A 58 4.59 2.24 -1.72
CA CYS A 58 3.75 3.42 -1.68
C CYS A 58 4.06 4.26 -0.45
N ASP A 59 4.05 5.58 -0.65
CA ASP A 59 4.18 6.60 0.39
C ASP A 59 2.94 7.51 0.34
N VAL A 60 2.19 7.50 1.43
CA VAL A 60 0.94 8.28 1.60
C VAL A 60 1.23 9.79 1.68
N LYS A 61 2.37 10.19 2.26
CA LYS A 61 2.76 11.60 2.37
C LYS A 61 3.11 12.16 1.00
N GLU A 62 3.81 11.39 0.17
CA GLU A 62 4.07 11.75 -1.24
C GLU A 62 2.83 11.56 -2.13
N LYS A 63 1.85 10.74 -1.70
CA LYS A 63 0.71 10.27 -2.50
C LYS A 63 1.16 9.59 -3.81
N LEU A 64 2.23 8.81 -3.71
CA LEU A 64 2.86 8.14 -4.86
C LEU A 64 3.18 6.69 -4.52
N CYS A 65 3.06 5.84 -5.53
CA CYS A 65 3.61 4.49 -5.53
C CYS A 65 4.75 4.39 -6.54
N ARG A 66 5.76 3.59 -6.24
CA ARG A 66 6.98 3.36 -7.02
C ARG A 66 7.22 1.86 -7.17
N ASP A 67 7.87 1.47 -8.25
CA ASP A 67 8.14 0.05 -8.56
C ASP A 67 9.11 -0.61 -7.56
N ASP A 68 9.82 0.17 -6.75
CA ASP A 68 10.68 -0.31 -5.67
C ASP A 68 10.85 0.75 -4.55
N ARG A 69 11.39 0.31 -3.42
CA ARG A 69 11.65 1.13 -2.22
C ARG A 69 13.07 1.71 -2.14
N TYR A 70 13.91 1.52 -3.15
CA TYR A 70 15.32 1.84 -3.04
C TYR A 70 15.59 3.33 -3.20
N PHE A 71 16.73 3.77 -2.66
CA PHE A 71 17.24 5.13 -2.81
C PHE A 71 18.36 5.14 -3.85
N GLY A 72 18.39 6.17 -4.68
CA GLY A 72 19.47 6.46 -5.59
C GLY A 72 20.69 7.03 -4.86
N VAL A 73 21.77 7.24 -5.62
CA VAL A 73 23.02 7.85 -5.12
C VAL A 73 22.83 9.28 -4.62
N ASP A 74 21.73 9.93 -5.01
CA ASP A 74 21.32 11.27 -4.57
C ASP A 74 20.55 11.26 -3.23
N GLY A 75 20.37 10.08 -2.62
CA GLY A 75 19.61 9.92 -1.38
C GLY A 75 18.09 10.03 -1.55
N LYS A 76 17.58 10.11 -2.78
CA LYS A 76 16.14 10.17 -3.07
C LYS A 76 15.64 8.82 -3.55
N ARG A 77 14.34 8.57 -3.46
CA ARG A 77 13.73 7.31 -3.96
C ARG A 77 14.01 7.17 -5.46
N SER A 78 14.66 6.06 -5.87
CA SER A 78 15.04 5.80 -7.26
C SER A 78 13.96 5.10 -8.07
N GLY A 79 13.02 4.43 -7.41
CA GLY A 79 11.96 3.68 -8.06
C GLY A 79 11.13 4.55 -8.98
N LYS A 80 10.89 4.04 -10.20
CA LYS A 80 9.98 4.66 -11.18
C LYS A 80 8.59 4.74 -10.58
N ILE A 81 7.90 5.85 -10.81
CA ILE A 81 6.52 6.02 -10.33
C ILE A 81 5.64 4.96 -11.01
N ASN A 82 5.02 4.10 -10.20
CA ASN A 82 4.02 3.15 -10.64
C ASN A 82 2.70 3.90 -10.83
N GLN A 83 2.47 4.40 -12.03
CA GLN A 83 1.32 5.26 -12.34
C GLN A 83 -0.02 4.54 -12.11
N THR A 84 -0.10 3.24 -12.40
CA THR A 84 -1.34 2.46 -12.27
C THR A 84 -1.77 2.39 -10.82
N THR A 85 -0.89 1.92 -9.93
CA THR A 85 -1.19 1.77 -8.50
C THR A 85 -1.41 3.13 -7.84
N THR A 86 -0.60 4.13 -8.20
CA THR A 86 -0.78 5.52 -7.72
C THR A 86 -2.18 6.05 -8.04
N LYS A 87 -2.66 5.86 -9.28
CA LYS A 87 -3.98 6.33 -9.68
C LYS A 87 -5.09 5.57 -8.98
N MET A 88 -4.99 4.25 -8.88
CA MET A 88 -5.98 3.42 -8.19
C MET A 88 -6.13 3.82 -6.72
N LEU A 89 -5.01 4.10 -6.05
CA LEU A 89 -4.99 4.36 -4.62
C LEU A 89 -5.33 5.82 -4.26
N PHE A 90 -4.76 6.79 -4.98
CA PHE A 90 -4.82 8.22 -4.58
C PHE A 90 -5.66 9.10 -5.50
N MET A 91 -6.09 8.60 -6.66
CA MET A 91 -6.82 9.40 -7.66
C MET A 91 -8.16 8.79 -8.06
N CYS A 92 -8.60 7.72 -7.40
CA CYS A 92 -9.96 7.24 -7.57
C CYS A 92 -10.92 8.29 -6.98
N ARG A 93 -11.85 8.76 -7.79
CA ARG A 93 -12.90 9.72 -7.39
C ARG A 93 -14.22 8.97 -7.46
N GLU A 94 -14.89 8.85 -6.33
CA GLU A 94 -16.29 8.41 -6.26
C GLU A 94 -17.23 9.47 -6.87
#